data_AF-A0A7K0TJ00-F1
#
_entry.id   AF-A0A7K0TJ00-F1
#
_cell.length_a   1.000
_cell.length_b   1.000
_cell.length_c   1.000
_cell.angle_alpha   90.00
_cell.angle_beta   90.00
_cell.angle_gamma   90.00
#
_symmetry.space_group_name_H-M   'P 1'
#
loop_
_entity.id
_entity.type
_entity.pdbx_description
1 polymer ?
#
loop_
_entity_poly.entity_id
_entity_poly.type
_entity_poly.pdbx_seq_one_letter_code
_entity_poly.pdbx_strand_id
1 'polypeptide(L)'
;MLSPVFASLKEAETKPFWISNQDAPEAFPSLTCATTCDLAIVGGGLTGLWAAIEAKIADPTLDVVILESQHVAYGASGRNGGFFSESLTHGLAHGLSLWPREIDTLLRLGRENVSEIFAYLDAEGIDADQKFCGKSVMALRPHQVDELAASSKQLQEYGEKVEFLT
;
A
#
# COMPACT_ATOMS: atom_id res chain seq x y z
N MET A 1 -2.59 41.39 4.07
CA MET A 1 -3.59 40.36 4.45
C MET A 1 -3.19 39.08 3.70
N LEU A 2 -2.98 37.96 4.39
CA LEU A 2 -2.74 36.68 3.70
C LEU A 2 -3.95 36.39 2.81
N SER A 3 -3.72 35.88 1.59
CA SER A 3 -4.81 35.43 0.71
C SER A 3 -5.70 34.43 1.47
N PRO A 4 -7.02 34.40 1.22
CA PRO A 4 -7.94 33.42 1.83
C PRO A 4 -7.42 31.98 1.75
N VAL A 5 -6.69 31.65 0.68
CA VAL A 5 -6.04 30.34 0.47
C VAL A 5 -4.95 30.06 1.50
N PHE A 6 -4.12 31.05 1.85
CA PHE A 6 -3.09 30.84 2.88
C PHE A 6 -3.68 30.87 4.29
N ALA A 7 -4.77 31.60 4.50
CA ALA A 7 -5.49 31.58 5.77
C ALA A 7 -6.08 30.18 6.05
N SER A 8 -6.59 29.49 5.02
CA SER A 8 -7.12 28.12 5.18
C SER A 8 -6.06 27.05 5.41
N LEU A 9 -4.79 27.34 5.17
CA LEU A 9 -3.66 26.42 5.37
C LEU A 9 -2.89 26.69 6.68
N LYS A 10 -3.36 27.62 7.51
CA LYS A 10 -2.65 28.04 8.73
C LYS A 10 -2.36 26.89 9.69
N GLU A 11 -3.23 25.89 9.73
CA GLU A 11 -3.14 24.72 10.61
C GLU A 11 -2.63 23.47 9.86
N ALA A 12 -2.24 23.60 8.59
CA ALA A 12 -1.72 22.48 7.83
C ALA A 12 -0.32 22.10 8.32
N GLU A 13 -0.13 20.82 8.60
CA GLU A 13 1.17 20.26 8.96
C GLU A 13 1.77 19.47 7.79
N THR A 14 3.10 19.42 7.74
CA THR A 14 3.83 18.58 6.76
C THR A 14 3.96 17.12 7.24
N LYS A 15 3.42 16.83 8.43
CA LYS A 15 3.40 15.50 9.02
C LYS A 15 2.31 14.66 8.34
N PRO A 16 2.65 13.47 7.81
CA PRO A 16 1.68 12.57 7.20
C PRO A 16 0.60 12.16 8.20
N PHE A 17 -0.64 12.14 7.74
CA PHE A 17 -1.82 11.77 8.53
C PHE A 17 -1.63 10.45 9.30
N TRP A 18 -1.12 9.41 8.63
CA TRP A 18 -0.96 8.06 9.19
C TRP A 18 -0.04 7.98 10.40
N ILE A 19 1.01 8.81 10.44
CA ILE A 19 1.97 8.84 11.56
C ILE A 19 1.67 9.95 12.57
N SER A 20 0.61 10.72 12.33
CA SER A 20 0.10 11.75 13.25
C SER A 20 -0.90 11.20 14.27
N ASN A 21 -1.19 9.89 14.22
CA ASN A 21 -2.05 9.24 15.20
C ASN A 21 -1.43 9.33 16.61
N GLN A 22 -2.26 9.66 17.61
CA GLN A 22 -1.85 9.70 19.02
C GLN A 22 -1.56 8.29 19.57
N ASP A 23 -2.15 7.26 18.96
CA ASP A 23 -1.93 5.85 19.32
C ASP A 23 -0.69 5.25 18.62
N ALA A 24 0.04 6.04 17.82
CA ALA A 24 1.27 5.56 17.20
C ALA A 24 2.29 5.18 18.29
N PRO A 25 2.95 4.02 18.17
CA PRO A 25 3.96 3.62 19.14
C PRO A 25 5.10 4.63 19.17
N GLU A 26 5.64 4.88 20.36
CA GLU A 26 6.85 5.66 20.49
C GLU A 26 8.02 5.00 19.74
N ALA A 27 9.00 5.81 19.34
CA ALA A 27 10.20 5.28 18.74
C ALA A 27 10.92 4.34 19.72
N PHE A 28 11.34 3.18 19.23
CA PHE A 28 12.13 2.23 20.00
C PHE A 28 13.49 2.86 20.36
N PRO A 29 14.10 2.48 21.50
CA PRO A 29 15.43 2.95 21.87
C PRO A 29 16.47 2.64 20.79
N SER A 30 17.41 3.56 20.60
CA SER A 30 18.54 3.32 19.68
C SER A 30 19.35 2.11 20.13
N LEU A 31 19.74 1.27 19.17
CA LEU A 31 20.67 0.17 19.42
C LEU A 31 22.06 0.73 19.71
N THR A 32 22.53 0.58 20.95
CA THR A 32 23.81 1.15 21.42
C THR A 32 24.88 0.10 21.70
N CYS A 33 24.52 -1.18 21.65
CA CYS A 33 25.41 -2.30 21.89
C CYS A 33 25.39 -3.28 20.71
N ALA A 34 26.39 -4.15 20.66
CA ALA A 34 26.38 -5.27 19.72
C ALA A 34 25.27 -6.26 20.12
N THR A 35 24.46 -6.65 19.13
CA THR A 35 23.39 -7.63 19.28
C THR A 35 23.59 -8.75 18.27
N THR A 36 23.26 -9.98 18.68
CA THR A 36 23.18 -11.17 17.83
C THR A 36 21.72 -11.53 17.62
N CYS A 37 21.39 -12.04 16.44
CA CYS A 37 20.06 -12.54 16.08
C CYS A 37 20.20 -13.59 14.99
N ASP A 38 19.14 -14.35 14.73
CA ASP A 38 19.09 -15.33 13.63
C ASP A 38 18.81 -14.63 12.29
N LEU A 39 18.00 -13.57 12.31
CA LEU A 39 17.63 -12.77 11.14
C LEU A 39 17.68 -11.27 11.45
N ALA A 40 18.55 -10.56 10.74
CA ALA A 40 18.58 -9.10 10.74
C ALA A 40 17.87 -8.54 9.50
N ILE A 41 16.89 -7.66 9.72
CA ILE A 41 16.14 -6.95 8.67
C ILE A 41 16.50 -5.47 8.73
N VAL A 42 16.87 -4.89 7.59
CA VAL A 42 17.19 -3.45 7.50
C VAL A 42 16.02 -2.71 6.85
N GLY A 43 15.37 -1.85 7.63
CA GLY A 43 14.24 -1.01 7.23
C GLY A 43 12.94 -1.38 7.96
N GLY A 44 12.40 -0.43 8.73
CA GLY A 44 11.13 -0.55 9.45
C GLY A 44 9.90 -0.14 8.62
N GLY A 45 9.93 -0.39 7.31
CA GLY A 45 8.81 -0.17 6.40
C GLY A 45 7.93 -1.41 6.24
N LEU A 46 6.86 -1.30 5.44
CA LEU A 46 5.89 -2.38 5.21
C LEU A 46 6.56 -3.69 4.80
N THR A 47 7.50 -3.65 3.84
CA THR A 47 8.20 -4.85 3.37
C THR A 47 9.06 -5.50 4.46
N GLY A 48 9.78 -4.71 5.27
CA GLY A 48 10.61 -5.24 6.34
C GLY A 48 9.78 -5.84 7.47
N LEU A 49 8.69 -5.16 7.85
CA LEU A 49 7.75 -5.67 8.84
C LEU A 49 7.04 -6.94 8.36
N TRP A 50 6.60 -6.98 7.11
CA TRP A 50 5.96 -8.17 6.53
C TRP A 50 6.94 -9.35 6.45
N ALA A 51 8.20 -9.10 6.07
CA ALA A 51 9.24 -10.14 6.10
C ALA A 51 9.47 -10.68 7.52
N ALA A 52 9.43 -9.83 8.55
CA ALA A 52 9.52 -10.28 9.93
C ALA A 52 8.33 -11.15 10.33
N ILE A 53 7.10 -10.75 9.96
CA ILE A 53 5.88 -11.53 10.18
C ILE A 53 6.01 -12.92 9.54
N GLU A 54 6.33 -12.98 8.24
CA GLU A 54 6.52 -14.23 7.51
C GLU A 54 7.59 -15.13 8.15
N ALA A 55 8.71 -14.53 8.60
CA ALA A 55 9.74 -15.27 9.31
C ALA A 55 9.21 -15.88 10.63
N LYS A 56 8.45 -15.11 11.42
CA LYS A 56 7.85 -15.60 12.67
C LYS A 56 6.75 -16.64 12.44
N ILE A 57 6.01 -16.57 11.35
CA ILE A 57 5.04 -17.60 10.94
C ILE A 57 5.78 -18.90 10.57
N ALA A 58 6.85 -18.79 9.79
CA ALA A 58 7.64 -19.95 9.37
C ALA A 58 8.36 -20.64 10.54
N ASP A 59 8.92 -19.86 11.46
CA ASP A 59 9.54 -20.35 12.68
C ASP A 59 9.37 -19.34 13.85
N PRO A 60 8.45 -19.62 14.78
CA PRO A 60 8.22 -18.75 15.95
C PRO A 60 9.42 -18.62 16.88
N THR A 61 10.43 -19.48 16.76
CA THR A 61 11.62 -19.46 17.63
C THR A 61 12.73 -18.53 17.11
N LEU A 62 12.67 -18.11 15.84
CA LEU A 62 13.66 -17.19 15.26
C LEU A 62 13.75 -15.88 16.05
N ASP A 63 14.97 -15.52 16.42
CA ASP A 63 15.29 -14.18 16.92
C ASP A 63 15.44 -13.23 15.73
N VAL A 64 14.44 -12.35 15.56
CA VAL A 64 14.34 -11.41 14.43
C VAL A 64 14.58 -10.00 14.95
N VAL A 65 15.60 -9.32 14.40
CA VAL A 65 15.91 -7.93 14.71
C VAL A 65 15.64 -7.06 13.49
N ILE A 66 14.82 -6.03 13.65
CA ILE A 66 14.56 -5.00 12.64
C ILE A 66 15.33 -3.74 13.00
N LEU A 67 16.17 -3.27 12.07
CA LEU A 67 16.95 -2.05 12.21
C LEU A 67 16.32 -0.94 11.37
N GLU A 68 15.83 0.10 12.04
CA GLU A 68 15.34 1.33 11.40
C GLU A 68 16.20 2.52 11.86
N SER A 69 16.59 3.35 10.90
CA SER A 69 17.40 4.55 11.11
C SER A 69 16.64 5.71 11.75
N GLN A 70 15.32 5.70 11.64
CA GLN A 70 14.41 6.73 12.16
C GLN A 70 13.38 6.06 13.11
N HIS A 71 12.10 6.12 12.75
CA HIS A 71 11.03 5.40 13.43
C HIS A 71 10.32 4.47 12.43
N VAL A 72 9.58 3.49 12.95
CA VAL A 72 8.77 2.58 12.12
C VAL A 72 7.87 3.39 11.19
N ALA A 73 7.79 2.98 9.93
CA ALA A 73 7.04 3.64 8.86
C ALA A 73 7.47 5.08 8.50
N TYR A 74 8.68 5.53 8.88
CA TYR A 74 9.18 6.88 8.51
C TYR A 74 9.18 7.16 6.98
N GLY A 75 9.54 6.15 6.19
CA GLY A 75 9.68 6.26 4.73
C GLY A 75 8.37 6.17 3.96
N ALA A 76 8.42 5.57 2.77
CA ALA A 76 7.27 5.48 1.86
C ALA A 76 6.02 4.85 2.51
N SER A 77 6.19 3.85 3.38
CA SER A 77 5.09 3.12 4.00
C SER A 77 4.21 3.98 4.92
N GLY A 78 4.75 4.97 5.65
CA GLY A 78 3.92 5.88 6.46
C GLY A 78 3.51 7.17 5.75
N ARG A 79 3.93 7.34 4.48
CA ARG A 79 3.67 8.54 3.66
C ARG A 79 2.82 8.24 2.42
N ASN A 80 2.17 7.08 2.39
CA ASN A 80 1.38 6.62 1.25
C ASN A 80 -0.02 7.30 1.21
N GLY A 81 -0.76 7.10 0.12
CA GLY A 81 -2.06 7.72 -0.12
C GLY A 81 -3.25 7.11 0.63
N GLY A 82 -3.04 6.11 1.49
CA GLY A 82 -4.08 5.41 2.23
C GLY A 82 -4.82 4.35 1.44
N PHE A 83 -4.28 3.90 0.31
CA PHE A 83 -4.89 2.87 -0.51
C PHE A 83 -3.85 1.87 -1.01
N PHE A 84 -4.30 0.65 -1.21
CA PHE A 84 -3.59 -0.39 -1.93
C PHE A 84 -4.54 -0.97 -2.98
N SER A 85 -3.98 -1.49 -4.07
CA SER A 85 -4.76 -1.97 -5.20
C SER A 85 -4.12 -3.23 -5.76
N GLU A 86 -4.95 -4.17 -6.17
CA GLU A 86 -4.54 -5.35 -6.93
C GLU A 86 -4.02 -5.01 -8.33
N SER A 87 -4.33 -3.81 -8.84
CA SER A 87 -3.95 -3.41 -10.19
C SER A 87 -2.49 -2.99 -10.29
N LEU A 88 -1.88 -3.29 -11.43
CA LEU A 88 -0.56 -2.77 -11.80
C LEU A 88 -0.52 -1.24 -11.83
N THR A 89 0.65 -0.68 -11.50
CA THR A 89 0.92 0.74 -11.69
C THR A 89 0.74 1.09 -13.17
N HIS A 90 0.02 2.18 -13.45
CA HIS A 90 -0.43 2.60 -14.80
C HIS A 90 -1.43 1.65 -15.48
N GLY A 91 -1.95 0.64 -14.77
CA GLY A 91 -3.09 -0.17 -15.19
C GLY A 91 -2.75 -1.31 -16.17
N LEU A 92 -3.79 -2.06 -16.53
CA LEU A 92 -3.70 -3.27 -17.35
C LEU A 92 -3.05 -3.04 -18.72
N ALA A 93 -3.39 -1.93 -19.41
CA ALA A 93 -2.81 -1.61 -20.71
C ALA A 93 -1.28 -1.45 -20.66
N HIS A 94 -0.77 -0.86 -19.57
CA HIS A 94 0.67 -0.75 -19.35
C HIS A 94 1.31 -2.13 -19.09
N GLY A 95 0.67 -2.95 -18.26
CA GLY A 95 1.11 -4.32 -18.01
C GLY A 95 1.18 -5.17 -19.27
N LEU A 96 0.17 -5.09 -20.13
CA LEU A 96 0.14 -5.80 -21.42
C LEU A 96 1.24 -5.34 -22.39
N SER A 97 1.61 -4.06 -22.33
CA SER A 97 2.67 -3.51 -23.17
C SER A 97 4.05 -4.03 -22.76
N LEU A 98 4.32 -4.11 -21.45
CA LEU A 98 5.64 -4.49 -20.93
C LEU A 98 5.79 -6.00 -20.73
N TRP A 99 4.75 -6.66 -20.21
CA TRP A 99 4.79 -8.06 -19.76
C TRP A 99 3.62 -8.89 -20.31
N PRO A 100 3.42 -8.94 -21.64
CA PRO A 100 2.26 -9.62 -22.23
C PRO A 100 2.20 -11.11 -21.90
N ARG A 101 3.35 -11.77 -21.67
CA ARG A 101 3.42 -13.20 -21.35
C ARG A 101 3.20 -13.50 -19.87
N GLU A 102 3.26 -12.48 -19.01
CA GLU A 102 3.18 -12.64 -17.56
C GLU A 102 1.94 -11.97 -16.99
N ILE A 103 1.12 -11.32 -17.82
CA ILE A 103 0.00 -10.50 -17.35
C ILE A 103 -0.98 -11.29 -16.49
N ASP A 104 -1.29 -12.53 -16.87
CA ASP A 104 -2.20 -13.38 -16.10
C ASP A 104 -1.62 -13.72 -14.72
N THR A 105 -0.29 -13.91 -14.65
CA THR A 105 0.41 -14.13 -13.38
C THR A 105 0.40 -12.88 -12.52
N LEU A 106 0.68 -11.72 -13.11
CA LEU A 106 0.69 -10.43 -12.41
C LEU A 106 -0.69 -10.08 -11.84
N LEU A 107 -1.75 -10.26 -12.63
CA LEU A 107 -3.12 -10.02 -12.16
C LEU A 107 -3.52 -11.00 -11.06
N ARG A 108 -3.18 -12.28 -11.20
CA ARG A 108 -3.43 -13.28 -10.17
C ARG A 108 -2.71 -12.93 -8.86
N LEU A 109 -1.42 -12.62 -8.92
CA LEU A 109 -0.63 -12.24 -7.74
C LEU A 109 -1.14 -10.96 -7.07
N GLY A 110 -1.60 -9.97 -7.86
CA GLY A 110 -2.20 -8.75 -7.32
C GLY A 110 -3.47 -9.03 -6.52
N ARG A 111 -4.36 -9.89 -7.05
CA ARG A 111 -5.60 -10.30 -6.38
C ARG A 111 -5.34 -11.13 -5.12
N GLU A 112 -4.42 -12.10 -5.22
CA GLU A 112 -4.00 -12.94 -4.09
C GLU A 112 -3.42 -12.06 -2.97
N ASN A 113 -2.48 -11.17 -3.29
CA ASN A 113 -1.84 -10.28 -2.32
C ASN A 113 -2.86 -9.41 -1.55
N VAL A 114 -3.85 -8.82 -2.24
CA VAL A 114 -4.91 -8.05 -1.57
C VAL A 114 -5.76 -8.96 -0.67
N SER A 115 -6.17 -10.12 -1.17
CA SER A 115 -6.99 -11.06 -0.40
C SER A 115 -6.26 -11.57 0.85
N GLU A 116 -4.97 -11.86 0.74
CA GLU A 116 -4.13 -12.36 1.84
C GLU A 116 -3.93 -11.30 2.92
N ILE A 117 -3.73 -10.03 2.54
CA ILE A 117 -3.64 -8.93 3.51
C ILE A 117 -4.93 -8.81 4.32
N PHE A 118 -6.10 -8.83 3.67
CA PHE A 118 -7.38 -8.76 4.39
C PHE A 118 -7.58 -9.97 5.31
N ALA A 119 -7.29 -11.17 4.82
CA ALA A 119 -7.41 -12.40 5.62
C ALA A 119 -6.47 -12.39 6.84
N TYR A 120 -5.25 -11.87 6.69
CA TYR A 120 -4.30 -11.73 7.78
C TYR A 120 -4.80 -10.75 8.85
N LEU A 121 -5.28 -9.57 8.44
CA LEU A 121 -5.83 -8.57 9.37
C LEU A 121 -7.01 -9.15 10.17
N ASP A 122 -7.91 -9.88 9.50
CA ASP A 122 -9.05 -10.53 10.14
C ASP A 122 -8.62 -11.63 11.13
N ALA A 123 -7.65 -12.47 10.76
CA ALA A 123 -7.15 -13.55 11.59
C ALA A 123 -6.46 -13.05 12.87
N GLU A 124 -5.71 -11.95 12.77
CA GLU A 124 -4.99 -11.34 13.90
C GLU A 124 -5.83 -10.32 14.68
N GLY A 125 -7.07 -10.05 14.24
CA GLY A 125 -7.95 -9.06 14.88
C GLY A 125 -7.41 -7.63 14.79
N ILE A 126 -6.71 -7.29 13.71
CA ILE A 126 -6.14 -5.96 13.46
C ILE A 126 -7.16 -5.08 12.74
N ASP A 127 -7.60 -4.02 13.42
CA ASP A 127 -8.37 -2.94 12.80
C ASP A 127 -7.40 -1.89 12.22
N ALA A 128 -7.26 -1.91 10.91
CA ALA A 128 -6.45 -0.97 10.14
C ALA A 128 -7.31 0.00 9.33
N ASP A 129 -8.58 0.20 9.71
CA ASP A 129 -9.59 0.94 8.94
C ASP A 129 -9.77 0.39 7.51
N GLN A 130 -9.46 -0.90 7.29
CA GLN A 130 -9.44 -1.52 5.97
C GLN A 130 -10.84 -1.60 5.36
N LYS A 131 -10.98 -1.16 4.10
CA LYS A 131 -12.24 -1.21 3.35
C LYS A 131 -12.01 -1.66 1.92
N PHE A 132 -12.68 -2.74 1.53
CA PHE A 132 -12.74 -3.16 0.13
C PHE A 132 -13.85 -2.39 -0.59
N CYS A 133 -13.53 -1.20 -1.12
CA CYS A 133 -14.52 -0.26 -1.67
C CYS A 133 -14.39 0.03 -3.18
N GLY A 134 -13.48 -0.66 -3.88
CA GLY A 134 -13.24 -0.43 -5.31
C GLY A 134 -12.63 0.95 -5.61
N LYS A 135 -12.58 1.33 -6.89
CA LYS A 135 -12.08 2.63 -7.35
C LYS A 135 -12.86 3.13 -8.56
N SER A 136 -12.99 4.43 -8.68
CA SER A 136 -13.63 5.09 -9.82
C SER A 136 -12.64 5.95 -10.57
N VAL A 137 -12.71 5.94 -11.90
CA VAL A 137 -11.92 6.81 -12.78
C VAL A 137 -12.89 7.69 -13.56
N MET A 138 -12.66 9.00 -13.55
CA MET A 138 -13.55 9.98 -14.17
C MET A 138 -12.89 10.61 -15.39
N ALA A 139 -13.62 10.67 -16.50
CA ALA A 139 -13.24 11.47 -17.67
C ALA A 139 -13.41 12.96 -17.35
N LEU A 140 -12.34 13.73 -17.49
CA LEU A 140 -12.34 15.19 -17.36
C LEU A 140 -12.43 15.89 -18.72
N ARG A 141 -12.35 15.12 -19.81
CA ARG A 141 -12.38 15.62 -21.20
C ARG A 141 -13.16 14.67 -22.11
N PRO A 142 -13.81 15.17 -23.19
CA PRO A 142 -14.62 14.33 -24.07
C PRO A 142 -13.90 13.11 -24.65
N HIS A 143 -12.64 13.23 -25.07
CA HIS A 143 -11.89 12.09 -25.64
C HIS A 143 -11.61 10.97 -24.63
N GLN A 144 -11.58 11.29 -23.33
CA GLN A 144 -11.33 10.29 -22.29
C GLN A 144 -12.54 9.36 -22.09
N VAL A 145 -13.73 9.75 -22.56
CA VAL A 145 -14.93 8.90 -22.50
C VAL A 145 -14.72 7.64 -23.34
N ASP A 146 -14.23 7.81 -24.58
CA ASP A 146 -13.95 6.69 -25.47
C ASP A 146 -12.80 5.82 -24.94
N GLU A 147 -11.76 6.44 -24.36
CA GLU A 147 -10.65 5.72 -23.71
C GLU A 147 -11.12 4.87 -22.53
N LEU A 148 -11.98 5.42 -21.66
CA LEU A 148 -12.55 4.68 -20.53
C LEU A 148 -13.49 3.56 -20.99
N ALA A 149 -14.29 3.79 -22.03
CA ALA A 149 -15.15 2.76 -22.61
C ALA A 149 -14.32 1.59 -23.18
N ALA A 150 -13.20 1.88 -23.87
CA ALA A 150 -12.27 0.87 -24.35
C ALA A 150 -11.57 0.14 -23.19
N SER A 151 -11.10 0.87 -22.18
CA SER A 151 -10.47 0.29 -20.99
C SER A 151 -11.42 -0.62 -20.21
N SER A 152 -12.71 -0.25 -20.10
CA SER A 152 -13.71 -1.06 -19.41
C SER A 152 -13.88 -2.43 -20.07
N LYS A 153 -13.96 -2.47 -21.41
CA LYS A 153 -14.02 -3.74 -22.17
C LYS A 153 -12.77 -4.60 -21.94
N GLN A 154 -11.58 -4.01 -22.01
CA GLN A 154 -10.33 -4.74 -21.80
C GLN A 154 -10.24 -5.28 -20.37
N LEU A 155 -10.67 -4.52 -19.36
CA LEU A 155 -10.70 -4.98 -17.97
C LEU A 155 -11.66 -6.18 -17.81
N GLN A 156 -12.84 -6.13 -18.42
CA GLN A 156 -13.80 -7.26 -18.41
C GLN A 156 -13.23 -8.52 -19.07
N GLU A 157 -12.49 -8.40 -20.17
CA GLU A 157 -11.82 -9.54 -20.84
C GLU A 157 -10.84 -10.27 -19.92
N TYR A 158 -10.20 -9.53 -19.00
CA TYR A 158 -9.27 -10.08 -18.00
C TYR A 158 -9.95 -10.40 -16.66
N GLY A 159 -11.28 -10.44 -16.62
CA GLY A 159 -12.07 -10.88 -15.47
C GLY A 159 -12.28 -9.84 -14.37
N GLU A 160 -11.97 -8.58 -14.64
CA GLU A 160 -12.21 -7.50 -13.68
C GLU A 160 -13.70 -7.13 -13.59
N LYS A 161 -14.17 -6.87 -12.36
CA LYS A 161 -15.54 -6.42 -12.11
C LYS A 161 -15.62 -4.90 -12.29
N VAL A 162 -15.96 -4.46 -13.51
CA VAL A 162 -16.02 -3.04 -13.86
C VAL A 162 -17.34 -2.67 -14.53
N GLU A 163 -17.82 -1.47 -14.20
CA GLU A 163 -19.00 -0.85 -14.79
C GLU A 163 -18.59 0.48 -15.43
N PHE A 164 -19.04 0.72 -16.67
CA PHE A 164 -18.88 2.01 -17.33
C PHE A 164 -20.12 2.86 -17.08
N LEU A 165 -19.92 4.05 -16.48
CA LEU A 165 -20.99 4.98 -16.11
C LEU A 165 -20.98 6.19 -17.07
N THR A 166 -22.18 6.65 -17.46
CA THR A 166 -22.39 7.78 -18.39
C THR A 166 -23.23 8.88 -17.76
#